data_AF-F5RFK6-F1
#
_entry.id   AF-F5RFK6-F1
#
_cell.length_a   1.000
_cell.length_b   1.000
_cell.length_c   1.000
_cell.angle_alpha   90.00
_cell.angle_beta   90.00
_cell.angle_gamma   90.00
#
_symmetry.space_group_name_H-M   'P 1'
#
loop_
_entity.id
_entity.type
_entity.pdbx_description
1 polymer ?
#
loop_
_entity_poly.entity_id
_entity_poly.type
_entity_poly.pdbx_seq_one_letter_code
_entity_poly.pdbx_strand_id
1 'polypeptide(L)'
;MSDRRPMLLGATIMTVGLAVGAAVGLFGQATEWPFFLLTLFVIGVGYSMTQTPSGCLLRRFATADDRSAVFAAQFSLSHLCWLLTYPLAGQIGIAAGLPAAFGVLAVVALLGTLSAWVLWSANDAEELVHSHGDDDASLAHLETGEPHGAGRHKHAYAIDELHLRWPTSGN
;
A
#
# COMPACT_ATOMS: atom_id res chain seq x y z
N MET A 1 6.22 13.10 -6.61
CA MET A 1 7.18 11.96 -6.69
C MET A 1 6.36 10.72 -6.38
N SER A 2 6.27 9.78 -7.32
CA SER A 2 5.37 8.63 -7.22
C SER A 2 5.85 7.66 -6.13
N ASP A 3 5.19 7.71 -4.97
CA ASP A 3 5.41 6.84 -3.81
C ASP A 3 5.13 5.35 -4.14
N ARG A 4 4.47 5.09 -5.28
CA ARG A 4 4.12 3.75 -5.80
C ARG A 4 5.33 2.85 -6.02
N ARG A 5 6.41 3.37 -6.63
CA ARG A 5 7.60 2.57 -6.99
C ARG A 5 8.30 1.95 -5.77
N PRO A 6 8.67 2.73 -4.73
CA PRO A 6 9.31 2.17 -3.53
C PRO A 6 8.38 1.22 -2.77
N MET A 7 7.07 1.49 -2.72
CA MET A 7 6.10 0.59 -2.06
C MET A 7 5.98 -0.77 -2.77
N LEU A 8 5.84 -0.78 -4.09
CA LEU A 8 5.75 -2.03 -4.85
C LEU A 8 7.06 -2.82 -4.80
N LEU A 9 8.21 -2.13 -4.85
CA LEU A 9 9.51 -2.77 -4.69
C LEU A 9 9.66 -3.39 -3.30
N GLY A 10 9.28 -2.68 -2.24
CA GLY A 10 9.29 -3.20 -0.87
C GLY A 10 8.39 -4.42 -0.68
N ALA A 11 7.16 -4.37 -1.21
CA ALA A 11 6.22 -5.49 -1.16
C ALA A 11 6.74 -6.73 -1.93
N THR A 12 7.39 -6.51 -3.08
CA THR A 12 8.02 -7.57 -3.87
C THR A 12 9.20 -8.19 -3.10
N ILE A 13 10.05 -7.36 -2.48
CA ILE A 13 11.18 -7.81 -1.65
C ILE A 13 10.69 -8.67 -0.49
N MET A 14 9.62 -8.27 0.20
CA MET A 14 9.04 -9.05 1.29
C MET A 14 8.50 -10.39 0.81
N THR A 15 7.78 -10.40 -0.32
CA THR A 15 7.22 -11.63 -0.91
C THR A 15 8.32 -12.62 -1.28
N VAL A 16 9.37 -12.14 -1.96
CA VAL A 16 10.53 -12.97 -2.33
C VAL A 16 11.29 -13.42 -1.07
N GLY A 17 11.49 -12.54 -0.10
CA GLY A 17 12.14 -12.87 1.17
C GLY A 17 11.41 -14.00 1.91
N LEU A 18 10.08 -13.97 1.98
CA LEU A 18 9.29 -15.05 2.58
C LEU A 18 9.40 -16.36 1.80
N ALA A 19 9.40 -16.30 0.47
CA ALA A 19 9.58 -17.49 -0.38
C ALA A 19 10.98 -18.11 -0.20
N VAL A 20 12.03 -17.29 -0.13
CA VAL A 20 13.39 -17.72 0.17
C VAL A 20 13.47 -18.29 1.59
N GLY A 21 12.80 -17.66 2.55
CA GLY A 21 12.67 -18.13 3.93
C GLY A 21 12.12 -19.56 4.04
N ALA A 22 11.16 -19.91 3.19
CA ALA A 22 10.62 -21.27 3.12
C ALA A 22 11.67 -22.30 2.66
N ALA A 23 12.66 -21.88 1.86
CA ALA A 23 13.73 -22.73 1.35
C ALA A 23 14.99 -22.75 2.24
N VAL A 24 15.09 -21.92 3.28
CA VAL A 24 16.31 -21.81 4.13
C VAL A 24 16.69 -23.17 4.76
N GLY A 25 15.71 -23.99 5.11
CA GLY A 25 15.95 -25.33 5.68
C GLY A 25 16.63 -26.32 4.71
N LEU A 26 16.75 -26.00 3.42
CA LEU A 26 17.37 -26.86 2.42
C LEU A 26 18.90 -26.72 2.35
N PHE A 27 19.47 -25.64 2.92
CA PHE A 27 20.90 -25.32 2.80
C PHE A 27 21.80 -26.00 3.85
N GLY A 28 21.22 -26.79 4.75
CA GLY A 28 21.95 -27.54 5.77
C GLY A 28 22.32 -26.72 7.02
N GLN A 29 22.59 -27.45 8.12
CA GLN A 29 22.63 -26.91 9.48
C GLN A 29 23.76 -25.89 9.74
N ALA A 30 24.85 -25.94 8.97
CA ALA A 30 25.97 -25.00 9.11
C ALA A 30 25.68 -23.62 8.48
N THR A 31 24.73 -23.54 7.55
CA THR A 31 24.48 -22.36 6.72
C THR A 31 23.06 -21.80 6.91
N GLU A 32 22.18 -22.53 7.59
CA GLU A 32 20.81 -22.12 7.91
C GLU A 32 20.74 -20.78 8.65
N TRP A 33 21.57 -20.58 9.67
CA TRP A 33 21.46 -19.43 10.56
C TRP A 33 21.86 -18.10 9.88
N PRO A 34 23.01 -18.02 9.17
CA PRO A 34 23.33 -16.83 8.38
C PRO A 34 22.27 -16.50 7.30
N PHE A 35 21.76 -17.51 6.60
CA PHE A 35 20.72 -17.28 5.58
C PHE A 35 19.39 -16.83 6.18
N PHE A 36 19.03 -17.37 7.34
CA PHE A 36 17.87 -16.91 8.08
C PHE A 36 18.01 -15.43 8.48
N LEU A 37 19.14 -15.02 9.05
CA LEU A 37 19.41 -13.62 9.39
C LEU A 37 19.39 -12.70 8.17
N LEU A 38 19.99 -13.14 7.05
CA LEU A 38 19.96 -12.41 5.80
C LEU A 38 18.52 -12.25 5.29
N THR A 39 17.72 -13.32 5.37
CA THR A 39 16.31 -13.29 4.98
C THR A 39 15.51 -12.30 5.84
N LEU A 40 15.71 -12.32 7.16
CA LEU A 40 15.08 -11.36 8.07
C LEU A 40 15.49 -9.92 7.76
N PHE A 41 16.77 -9.69 7.45
CA PHE A 41 17.26 -8.37 7.06
C PHE A 41 16.60 -7.87 5.77
N VAL A 42 16.54 -8.71 4.73
CA VAL A 42 15.91 -8.38 3.44
C VAL A 42 14.41 -8.07 3.61
N ILE A 43 13.69 -8.88 4.39
CA ILE A 43 12.28 -8.62 4.72
C ILE A 43 12.13 -7.28 5.46
N GLY A 44 13.02 -6.97 6.40
CA GLY A 44 13.03 -5.70 7.14
C GLY A 44 13.27 -4.47 6.24
N VAL A 45 14.13 -4.61 5.22
CA VAL A 45 14.32 -3.57 4.19
C VAL A 45 13.02 -3.35 3.42
N GLY A 46 12.41 -4.43 2.93
CA GLY A 46 11.14 -4.35 2.20
C GLY A 46 10.03 -3.71 3.04
N TYR A 47 9.93 -4.09 4.31
CA TYR A 47 8.96 -3.51 5.25
C TYR A 47 9.16 -2.00 5.43
N SER A 48 10.41 -1.56 5.64
CA SER A 48 10.73 -0.13 5.77
C SER A 48 10.35 0.66 4.52
N MET A 49 10.63 0.11 3.33
CA MET A 49 10.29 0.74 2.06
C MET A 49 8.78 0.89 1.84
N THR A 50 7.96 0.01 2.43
CA THR A 50 6.50 0.15 2.40
C THR A 50 5.98 1.14 3.45
N GLN A 51 6.53 1.12 4.67
CA GLN A 51 6.04 1.99 5.76
C GLN A 51 6.33 3.48 5.53
N THR A 52 7.55 3.82 5.11
CA THR A 52 7.97 5.22 4.95
C THR A 52 7.03 6.05 4.05
N PRO A 53 6.68 5.60 2.83
CA PRO A 53 5.74 6.33 1.98
C PRO A 53 4.28 6.21 2.41
N SER A 54 3.88 5.18 3.17
CA SER A 54 2.47 4.93 3.51
C SER A 54 1.81 6.13 4.19
N GLY A 55 2.49 6.75 5.17
CA GLY A 55 1.96 7.93 5.88
C GLY A 55 1.86 9.17 5.00
N CYS A 56 2.82 9.36 4.09
CA CYS A 56 2.79 10.45 3.11
C CYS A 56 1.66 10.26 2.10
N LEU A 57 1.44 9.02 1.64
CA LEU A 57 0.38 8.64 0.72
C LEU A 57 -0.99 8.94 1.31
N LEU A 58 -1.28 8.43 2.51
CA LEU A 58 -2.57 8.63 3.20
C LEU A 58 -2.87 10.12 3.41
N ARG A 59 -1.85 10.91 3.76
CA ARG A 59 -2.00 12.35 3.96
C ARG A 59 -2.25 13.13 2.67
N ARG A 60 -1.81 12.63 1.51
CA ARG A 60 -2.07 13.25 0.20
C ARG A 60 -3.52 13.03 -0.27
N PHE A 61 -4.14 11.92 0.11
CA PHE A 61 -5.51 11.56 -0.30
C PHE A 61 -6.60 11.95 0.71
N ALA A 62 -6.23 12.54 1.86
CA ALA A 62 -7.17 12.95 2.90
C ALA A 62 -7.18 14.47 3.10
N THR A 63 -8.39 15.04 3.09
CA THR A 63 -8.68 16.42 3.50
C THR A 63 -8.29 16.65 4.97
N ALA A 64 -8.17 17.92 5.39
CA ALA A 64 -7.71 18.23 6.75
C ALA A 64 -8.58 17.58 7.85
N ASP A 65 -9.88 17.47 7.61
CA ASP A 65 -10.86 16.92 8.56
C ASP A 65 -10.90 15.37 8.54
N ASP A 66 -10.72 14.74 7.37
CA ASP A 66 -10.81 13.27 7.24
C ASP A 66 -9.51 12.52 7.57
N ARG A 67 -8.39 13.23 7.74
CA ARG A 67 -7.09 12.62 8.07
C ARG A 67 -7.16 11.68 9.27
N SER A 68 -7.84 12.08 10.33
CA SER A 68 -7.93 11.28 11.55
C SER A 68 -8.65 9.94 11.32
N ALA A 69 -9.73 9.95 10.54
CA ALA A 69 -10.50 8.75 10.20
C ALA A 69 -9.70 7.80 9.28
N VAL A 70 -8.99 8.35 8.29
CA VAL A 70 -8.16 7.57 7.35
C VAL A 70 -6.99 6.88 8.07
N PHE A 71 -6.30 7.58 8.98
CA PHE A 71 -5.25 6.97 9.82
C PHE A 71 -5.82 5.93 10.78
N ALA A 72 -7.00 6.15 11.36
CA ALA A 72 -7.66 5.17 12.21
C ALA A 72 -8.02 3.89 11.44
N ALA A 73 -8.55 4.01 10.23
CA ALA A 73 -8.85 2.87 9.36
C ALA A 73 -7.58 2.08 9.01
N GLN A 74 -6.49 2.76 8.65
CA GLN A 74 -5.21 2.10 8.35
C GLN A 74 -4.62 1.38 9.58
N PHE A 75 -4.72 2.00 10.76
CA PHE A 75 -4.31 1.40 12.02
C PHE A 75 -5.11 0.13 12.31
N SER A 76 -6.45 0.20 12.27
CA SER A 76 -7.33 -0.95 12.52
C SER A 76 -7.12 -2.08 11.51
N LEU A 77 -6.97 -1.76 10.22
CA LEU A 77 -6.70 -2.75 9.18
C LEU A 77 -5.36 -3.47 9.42
N SER A 78 -4.31 -2.73 9.79
CA SER A 78 -3.00 -3.32 10.09
C SER A 78 -3.07 -4.27 11.28
N HIS A 79 -3.83 -3.91 12.32
CA HIS A 79 -4.05 -4.76 13.49
C HIS A 79 -4.87 -6.01 13.16
N LEU A 80 -5.89 -5.87 12.32
CA LEU A 80 -6.66 -7.01 11.83
C LEU A 80 -5.75 -7.97 11.05
N CYS A 81 -4.90 -7.46 10.17
CA CYS A 81 -3.91 -8.26 9.45
C CYS A 81 -2.95 -9.00 10.40
N TRP A 82 -2.45 -8.34 11.45
CA TRP A 82 -1.66 -9.01 12.50
C TRP A 82 -2.45 -10.09 13.24
N LEU A 83 -3.68 -9.79 13.63
CA LEU A 83 -4.54 -10.72 14.35
C LEU A 83 -4.87 -11.98 13.54
N LEU A 84 -4.90 -11.87 12.21
CA LEU A 84 -5.09 -13.01 11.30
C LEU A 84 -3.77 -13.77 11.04
N THR A 85 -2.69 -13.05 10.75
CA THR A 85 -1.42 -13.67 10.34
C THR A 85 -0.67 -14.33 11.48
N TYR A 86 -0.78 -13.82 12.71
CA TYR A 86 -0.15 -14.42 13.89
C TYR A 86 -0.63 -15.84 14.21
N PRO A 87 -1.94 -16.11 14.40
CA PRO A 87 -2.42 -17.46 14.65
C PRO A 87 -2.17 -18.36 13.45
N LEU A 88 -2.31 -17.85 12.23
CA LEU A 88 -2.05 -18.61 11.02
C LEU A 88 -0.58 -19.08 10.96
N ALA A 89 0.38 -18.18 11.18
CA ALA A 89 1.79 -18.53 11.19
C ALA A 89 2.15 -19.47 12.35
N GLY A 90 1.59 -19.22 13.54
CA GLY A 90 1.84 -20.04 14.73
C GLY A 90 1.28 -21.46 14.60
N GLN A 91 0.02 -21.60 14.20
CA GLN A 91 -0.63 -22.90 14.04
C GLN A 91 0.02 -23.72 12.93
N ILE A 92 0.33 -23.11 11.78
CA ILE A 92 1.01 -23.79 10.68
C ILE A 92 2.45 -24.12 11.05
N GLY A 93 3.14 -23.22 11.78
CA GLY A 93 4.49 -23.48 12.28
C GLY A 93 4.55 -24.69 13.22
N ILE A 94 3.55 -24.86 14.08
CA ILE A 94 3.44 -26.02 14.97
C ILE A 94 3.04 -27.29 14.19
N ALA A 95 2.07 -27.19 13.28
CA ALA A 95 1.50 -28.36 12.60
C ALA A 95 2.37 -28.89 11.44
N ALA A 96 3.03 -27.99 10.70
CA ALA A 96 3.73 -28.29 9.44
C ALA A 96 5.15 -27.71 9.37
N GLY A 97 5.62 -27.05 10.43
CA GLY A 97 6.97 -26.50 10.53
C GLY A 97 7.14 -25.10 9.94
N LEU A 98 8.32 -24.52 10.19
CA LEU A 98 8.70 -23.17 9.74
C LEU A 98 8.63 -23.00 8.20
N PRO A 99 9.10 -23.94 7.36
CA PRO A 99 9.01 -23.78 5.90
C PRO A 99 7.58 -23.60 5.40
N ALA A 100 6.63 -24.36 5.95
CA ALA A 100 5.22 -24.25 5.60
C ALA A 100 4.64 -22.89 6.03
N ALA A 101 4.97 -22.42 7.24
CA ALA A 101 4.55 -21.10 7.71
C ALA A 101 5.06 -19.97 6.81
N PHE A 102 6.35 -20.00 6.44
CA PHE A 102 6.94 -19.04 5.49
C PHE A 102 6.26 -19.11 4.12
N GLY A 103 5.99 -20.31 3.60
CA GLY A 103 5.33 -20.50 2.31
C GLY A 103 3.91 -19.92 2.29
N VAL A 104 3.11 -20.16 3.33
CA VAL A 104 1.75 -19.60 3.40
C VAL A 104 1.78 -18.08 3.55
N LEU A 105 2.68 -17.53 4.37
CA LEU A 105 2.86 -16.09 4.47
C LEU A 105 3.35 -15.48 3.15
N ALA A 106 4.19 -16.18 2.37
CA ALA A 106 4.61 -15.74 1.05
C ALA A 106 3.42 -15.66 0.07
N VAL A 107 2.49 -16.62 0.12
CA VAL A 107 1.25 -16.57 -0.68
C VAL A 107 0.38 -15.38 -0.27
N VAL A 108 0.20 -15.15 1.04
CA VAL A 108 -0.55 -13.99 1.53
C VAL A 108 0.09 -12.67 1.08
N ALA A 109 1.41 -12.57 1.18
CA ALA A 109 2.17 -11.40 0.72
C ALA A 109 2.07 -11.21 -0.80
N LEU A 110 2.10 -12.29 -1.58
CA LEU A 110 1.91 -12.27 -3.02
C LEU A 110 0.51 -11.75 -3.38
N LEU A 111 -0.55 -12.27 -2.74
CA LEU A 111 -1.91 -11.80 -2.96
C LEU A 111 -2.06 -10.30 -2.64
N GLY A 112 -1.44 -9.84 -1.54
CA GLY A 112 -1.41 -8.41 -1.21
C GLY A 112 -0.65 -7.57 -2.25
N THR A 113 0.50 -8.05 -2.72
CA THR A 113 1.32 -7.39 -3.74
C THR A 113 0.61 -7.32 -5.10
N LEU A 114 -0.05 -8.41 -5.51
CA LEU A 114 -0.84 -8.47 -6.73
C LEU A 114 -2.08 -7.56 -6.63
N SER A 115 -2.77 -7.57 -5.50
CA SER A 115 -3.89 -6.67 -5.25
C SER A 115 -3.45 -5.21 -5.33
N ALA A 116 -2.30 -4.85 -4.74
CA ALA A 116 -1.72 -3.53 -4.89
C ALA A 116 -1.37 -3.21 -6.35
N TRP A 117 -0.83 -4.16 -7.10
CA TRP A 117 -0.54 -3.98 -8.53
C TRP A 117 -1.78 -3.74 -9.39
N VAL A 118 -2.86 -4.48 -9.13
CA VAL A 118 -4.11 -4.43 -9.90
C VAL A 118 -4.96 -3.22 -9.51
N LEU A 119 -5.10 -2.95 -8.21
CA LEU A 119 -5.93 -1.86 -7.70
C LEU A 119 -5.24 -0.50 -7.86
N TRP A 120 -3.92 -0.45 -7.77
CA TRP A 120 -3.15 0.79 -7.93
C TRP A 120 -2.70 0.95 -9.38
N SER A 121 -3.59 1.51 -10.21
CA SER A 121 -3.31 1.84 -11.60
C SER A 121 -2.08 2.76 -11.72
N ALA A 122 -1.16 2.45 -12.63
CA ALA A 122 -0.06 3.35 -12.98
C ALA A 122 -0.55 4.67 -13.63
N ASN A 123 -1.82 4.68 -14.05
CA ASN A 123 -2.53 5.81 -14.64
C ASN A 123 -3.41 6.56 -13.64
N ASP A 124 -3.26 6.33 -12.32
CA ASP A 124 -3.72 7.34 -11.35
C ASP A 124 -2.89 8.59 -11.60
N ALA A 125 -3.43 9.44 -12.49
CA ALA A 125 -2.93 10.76 -12.73
C ALA A 125 -2.98 11.47 -11.38
N GLU A 126 -1.80 11.73 -10.83
CA GLU A 126 -1.57 12.50 -9.59
C GLU A 126 -2.28 13.87 -9.64
N GLU A 127 -2.77 14.26 -10.82
CA GLU A 127 -3.58 15.43 -11.13
C GLU A 127 -4.63 15.04 -12.20
N LEU A 128 -5.91 15.02 -11.84
CA LEU A 128 -7.01 14.85 -12.78
C LEU A 128 -7.52 16.23 -13.20
N VAL A 129 -7.58 16.49 -14.52
CA VAL A 129 -8.20 17.71 -15.04
C VAL A 129 -9.71 17.52 -14.98
N HIS A 130 -10.38 18.18 -14.04
CA HIS A 130 -11.85 18.22 -13.98
C HIS A 130 -12.38 19.65 -14.11
N SER A 131 -13.64 19.75 -14.56
CA SER A 131 -14.39 21.01 -14.68
C SER A 131 -15.58 20.97 -13.74
N HIS A 132 -15.78 22.02 -12.95
CA HIS A 132 -17.02 22.23 -12.21
C HIS A 132 -18.02 23.07 -13.02
N GLY A 133 -19.28 23.07 -12.61
CA GLY A 133 -20.29 23.99 -13.11
C GLY A 133 -20.20 25.38 -12.46
N ASP A 134 -21.03 26.31 -12.90
CA ASP A 134 -21.09 27.71 -12.41
C ASP A 134 -21.89 27.85 -11.09
N ASP A 135 -21.67 26.97 -10.12
CA ASP A 135 -22.26 27.12 -8.78
C ASP A 135 -21.28 27.77 -7.78
N ASP A 136 -21.81 28.57 -6.85
CA ASP A 136 -21.00 29.41 -5.95
C ASP A 136 -19.99 28.61 -5.10
N ALA A 137 -20.32 27.35 -4.77
CA ALA A 137 -19.42 26.43 -4.07
C ALA A 137 -18.22 26.01 -4.93
N SER A 138 -18.43 25.84 -6.24
CA SER A 138 -17.40 25.53 -7.22
C SER A 138 -16.50 26.72 -7.50
N LEU A 139 -17.02 27.95 -7.48
CA LEU A 139 -16.25 29.18 -7.65
C LEU A 139 -15.24 29.42 -6.50
N ALA A 140 -15.62 29.12 -5.26
CA ALA A 140 -14.71 29.21 -4.11
C ALA A 140 -13.60 28.14 -4.15
N HIS A 141 -13.90 26.95 -4.66
CA HIS A 141 -12.93 25.87 -4.78
C HIS A 141 -11.91 26.11 -5.92
N LEU A 142 -12.29 26.85 -6.96
CA LEU A 142 -11.41 27.25 -8.08
C LEU A 142 -10.21 28.12 -7.64
N GLU A 143 -10.29 28.81 -6.49
CA GLU A 143 -9.18 29.64 -5.97
C GLU A 143 -8.03 28.82 -5.38
N THR A 144 -8.21 27.51 -5.16
CA THR A 144 -7.24 26.64 -4.47
C THR A 144 -6.32 25.84 -5.41
N GLY A 145 -6.52 25.91 -6.74
CA GLY A 145 -5.74 25.17 -7.75
C GLY A 145 -5.06 26.08 -8.78
N GLU A 146 -4.09 25.54 -9.54
CA GLU A 146 -3.50 26.29 -10.66
C GLU A 146 -4.54 26.45 -11.80
N PRO A 147 -4.83 27.68 -12.26
CA PRO A 147 -5.83 27.93 -13.29
C PRO A 147 -5.33 27.41 -14.65
N HIS A 148 -6.13 26.55 -15.32
CA HIS A 148 -5.82 26.01 -16.64
C HIS A 148 -6.81 26.47 -17.74
N GLY A 149 -7.34 27.68 -17.57
CA GLY A 149 -8.26 28.32 -18.53
C GLY A 149 -9.68 27.73 -18.56
N ALA A 150 -10.66 28.57 -18.89
CA ALA A 150 -12.07 28.22 -19.14
C ALA A 150 -12.71 27.25 -18.11
N GLY A 151 -12.62 27.56 -16.81
CA GLY A 151 -13.27 26.76 -15.75
C GLY A 151 -12.61 25.40 -15.45
N ARG A 152 -11.41 25.16 -15.98
CA ARG A 152 -10.62 23.93 -15.76
C ARG A 152 -9.48 24.24 -14.80
N HIS A 153 -9.33 23.41 -13.79
CA HIS A 153 -8.27 23.54 -12.78
C HIS A 153 -7.67 22.16 -12.49
N LYS A 154 -6.47 22.17 -11.92
CA LYS A 154 -5.62 20.99 -11.73
C LYS A 154 -5.25 20.87 -10.25
N HIS A 155 -5.69 19.80 -9.60
CA HIS A 155 -5.29 19.48 -8.24
C HIS A 155 -5.25 17.95 -8.03
N ALA A 156 -4.59 17.51 -6.96
CA ALA A 156 -4.58 16.11 -6.57
C ALA A 156 -5.99 15.70 -6.13
N TYR A 157 -6.60 14.73 -6.83
CA TYR A 157 -7.97 14.29 -6.55
C TYR A 157 -8.03 13.59 -5.18
N ALA A 158 -8.79 14.17 -4.25
CA ALA A 158 -9.09 13.58 -2.94
C ALA A 158 -10.61 13.37 -2.85
N ILE A 159 -11.04 12.28 -2.20
CA ILE A 159 -12.47 12.06 -1.95
C ILE A 159 -12.88 13.02 -0.83
N ASP A 160 -13.76 13.96 -1.13
CA ASP A 160 -14.29 14.96 -0.20
C ASP A 160 -15.82 15.11 -0.39
N GLU A 161 -16.44 16.07 0.29
CA GLU A 161 -17.89 16.32 0.21
C GLU A 161 -18.37 16.63 -1.23
N LEU A 162 -17.50 17.16 -2.08
CA LEU A 162 -17.77 17.50 -3.47
C LEU A 162 -17.33 16.39 -4.45
N HIS A 163 -16.46 15.47 -4.01
CA HIS A 163 -15.86 14.39 -4.80
C HIS A 163 -16.08 13.01 -4.16
N LEU A 164 -17.34 12.66 -3.89
CA LEU A 164 -17.74 11.39 -3.25
C LEU A 164 -17.35 10.11 -4.02
N ARG A 165 -16.92 10.22 -5.28
CA ARG A 165 -16.55 9.08 -6.14
C ARG A 165 -15.31 9.39 -6.94
N TRP A 166 -14.50 8.36 -7.19
CA TRP A 166 -13.42 8.44 -8.16
C TRP A 166 -14.00 8.63 -9.57
N PRO A 167 -13.43 9.52 -10.41
CA PRO A 167 -13.93 9.71 -11.77
C PRO A 167 -13.66 8.42 -12.54
N THR A 168 -14.73 7.83 -13.04
CA THR A 168 -14.62 6.72 -13.98
C THR A 168 -14.21 7.31 -15.32
N SER A 169 -13.14 6.79 -15.93
CA SER A 169 -12.76 7.19 -17.29
C SER A 169 -13.88 6.75 -18.26
N GLY A 170 -14.85 7.62 -18.49
CA GLY A 170 -16.07 7.27 -19.21
C GLY A 170 -16.95 8.46 -19.57
N ASN A 171 -16.55 9.10 -20.67
CA ASN A 171 -17.30 10.00 -21.57
C ASN A 171 -17.53 11.45 -21.13
#